data_AF-A0A6B0WQQ6-F1
#
_entry.id   AF-A0A6B0WQQ6-F1
#
_cell.length_a   1.000
_cell.length_b   1.000
_cell.length_c   1.000
_cell.angle_alpha   90.00
_cell.angle_beta   90.00
_cell.angle_gamma   90.00
#
_symmetry.space_group_name_H-M   'P 1'
#
loop_
_entity.id
_entity.type
_entity.pdbx_description
1 polymer ?
#
loop_
_entity_poly.entity_id
_entity_poly.type
_entity_poly.pdbx_seq_one_letter_code
_entity_poly.pdbx_strand_id
1 'polypeptide(L)'
;MRIRGIHHTGLVVRDLDAAIAFYGALLDMEVIGRDRWRAPDPDTDGAVGLVGSSADGAMMRGSNSYIELWQYHAPARVGDDP
;
A
#
# COMPACT_ATOMS: atom_id res chain seq x y z
N MET A 1 -0.75 22.46 17.23
CA MET A 1 -0.88 21.44 16.15
C MET A 1 -2.36 21.09 16.02
N ARG A 2 -2.93 21.12 14.80
CA ARG A 2 -4.36 20.78 14.58
C ARG A 2 -4.46 19.69 13.51
N ILE A 3 -5.32 18.71 13.75
CA ILE A 3 -5.59 17.62 12.79
C ILE A 3 -6.30 18.22 11.56
N ARG A 4 -5.80 17.92 10.36
CA ARG A 4 -6.36 18.40 9.08
C ARG A 4 -7.41 17.44 8.50
N GLY A 5 -7.30 16.15 8.81
CA GLY A 5 -8.14 15.09 8.28
C GLY A 5 -7.38 13.76 8.21
N ILE A 6 -8.03 12.74 7.65
CA ILE A 6 -7.40 11.47 7.28
C ILE A 6 -6.78 11.64 5.90
N HIS A 7 -5.51 11.27 5.73
CA HIS A 7 -4.84 11.37 4.43
C HIS A 7 -5.32 10.29 3.46
N HIS A 8 -5.30 9.04 3.91
CA HIS A 8 -5.63 7.85 3.13
C HIS A 8 -5.87 6.65 4.07
N THR A 9 -6.32 5.53 3.51
CA THR A 9 -6.33 4.23 4.18
C THR A 9 -5.35 3.30 3.49
N GLY A 10 -4.43 2.70 4.24
CA GLY A 10 -3.47 1.71 3.74
C GLY A 10 -4.05 0.29 3.77
N LEU A 11 -3.89 -0.46 2.67
CA LEU A 11 -4.31 -1.85 2.54
C LEU A 11 -3.14 -2.70 2.04
N VAL A 12 -2.88 -3.81 2.73
CA VAL A 12 -1.94 -4.83 2.25
C VAL A 12 -2.72 -5.85 1.41
N VAL A 13 -2.26 -6.07 0.19
CA VAL A 13 -2.88 -6.94 -0.81
C VAL A 13 -1.90 -8.03 -1.26
N ARG A 14 -2.44 -9.14 -1.75
CA ARG A 14 -1.63 -10.26 -2.26
C ARG A 14 -1.06 -10.01 -3.64
N ASP A 15 -1.86 -9.36 -4.48
CA ASP A 15 -1.55 -9.03 -5.86
C ASP A 15 -1.93 -7.56 -6.08
N LEU A 16 -0.92 -6.72 -6.28
CA LEU A 16 -1.07 -5.29 -6.42
C LEU A 16 -1.83 -4.92 -7.70
N ASP A 17 -1.52 -5.57 -8.82
CA ASP A 17 -2.14 -5.22 -10.10
C ASP A 17 -3.61 -5.66 -10.15
N ALA A 18 -3.92 -6.82 -9.57
CA ALA A 18 -5.30 -7.26 -9.40
C ALA A 18 -6.10 -6.30 -8.49
N ALA A 19 -5.51 -5.82 -7.40
CA ALA A 19 -6.16 -4.86 -6.50
C ALA A 19 -6.37 -3.50 -7.17
N ILE A 20 -5.39 -2.99 -7.92
CA ILE A 20 -5.52 -1.75 -8.69
C ILE A 20 -6.65 -1.87 -9.71
N ALA A 21 -6.70 -2.98 -10.46
CA ALA A 21 -7.76 -3.23 -11.43
C ALA A 21 -9.14 -3.30 -10.76
N PHE A 22 -9.24 -3.98 -9.62
CA PHE A 22 -10.48 -4.12 -8.86
C PHE A 22 -10.99 -2.76 -8.34
N TYR A 23 -10.17 -2.04 -7.58
CA TYR A 23 -10.59 -0.75 -7.00
C TYR A 23 -10.76 0.33 -8.07
N GLY A 24 -9.95 0.29 -9.13
CA GLY A 24 -10.12 1.17 -10.28
C GLY A 24 -11.46 0.96 -10.97
N ALA A 25 -11.83 -0.29 -11.26
CA ALA A 25 -13.10 -0.58 -11.93
C ALA A 25 -14.34 -0.42 -11.02
N LEU A 26 -14.23 -0.83 -9.75
CA LEU A 26 -15.37 -0.82 -8.82
C LEU A 26 -15.70 0.58 -8.30
N LEU A 27 -14.67 1.38 -8.01
CA LEU A 27 -14.81 2.67 -7.33
C LEU A 27 -14.38 3.87 -8.19
N ASP A 28 -14.08 3.64 -9.47
CA ASP A 28 -13.59 4.67 -10.42
C ASP A 28 -12.34 5.39 -9.90
N MET A 29 -11.43 4.63 -9.30
CA MET A 29 -10.20 5.17 -8.71
C MET A 29 -9.04 5.15 -9.71
N GLU A 30 -8.22 6.19 -9.64
CA GLU A 30 -7.06 6.37 -10.52
C GLU A 30 -5.75 6.19 -9.74
N VAL A 31 -4.76 5.53 -10.36
CA VAL A 31 -3.39 5.51 -9.82
C VAL A 31 -2.81 6.93 -9.96
N ILE A 32 -2.47 7.54 -8.83
CA ILE A 32 -1.82 8.87 -8.78
C ILE A 32 -0.36 8.80 -8.32
N GLY A 33 0.09 7.65 -7.85
CA GLY A 33 1.46 7.42 -7.42
C GLY A 33 1.81 5.94 -7.40
N ARG A 34 3.07 5.63 -7.68
CA ARG A 34 3.67 4.31 -7.53
C ARG A 34 4.89 4.46 -6.64
N ASP A 35 5.07 3.52 -5.74
CA ASP A 35 6.21 3.50 -4.84
C ASP A 35 6.70 2.08 -4.63
N ARG A 36 7.95 1.92 -4.22
CA ARG A 36 8.57 0.64 -3.91
C ARG A 36 9.81 0.83 -3.06
N TRP A 37 10.07 -0.17 -2.23
CA TRP A 37 11.37 -0.33 -1.58
C TRP A 37 11.88 -1.76 -1.69
N ARG A 38 13.19 -1.93 -1.51
CA ARG A 38 13.88 -3.22 -1.55
C ARG A 38 14.86 -3.27 -0.39
N ALA A 39 14.91 -4.40 0.30
CA ALA A 39 15.89 -4.63 1.35
C ALA A 39 17.32 -4.62 0.79
N PRO A 40 18.31 -4.11 1.55
CA PRO A 40 18.17 -3.48 2.88
C PRO A 40 17.69 -2.02 2.77
N ASP A 41 16.73 -1.63 3.62
CA ASP A 41 16.29 -0.24 3.77
C ASP A 41 15.94 0.04 5.24
N PRO A 42 16.94 0.35 6.10
CA PRO A 42 16.74 0.48 7.54
C PRO A 42 15.77 1.60 7.94
N ASP A 43 15.69 2.67 7.14
CA ASP A 43 14.81 3.80 7.42
C ASP A 43 13.35 3.40 7.16
N THR A 44 13.06 2.76 6.02
CA THR A 44 11.72 2.23 5.74
C THR A 44 11.36 1.08 6.68
N ASP A 45 12.29 0.15 6.92
CA ASP A 45 12.14 -0.94 7.89
C ASP A 45 11.73 -0.41 9.27
N GLY A 46 12.41 0.63 9.76
CA GLY A 46 12.08 1.31 11.00
C GLY A 46 10.69 1.97 10.99
N ALA A 47 10.29 2.54 9.84
CA ALA A 47 8.96 3.16 9.69
C ALA A 47 7.82 2.14 9.69
N VAL A 48 8.00 0.96 9.08
CA VAL A 48 6.97 -0.10 9.01
C VAL A 48 7.06 -1.12 10.15
N GLY A 49 8.11 -1.04 10.98
CA GLY A 49 8.32 -1.94 12.12
C GLY A 49 8.77 -3.35 11.73
N LEU A 50 9.48 -3.49 10.60
CA LEU A 50 10.00 -4.76 10.08
C LEU A 50 11.53 -4.69 9.90
N VAL A 51 12.14 -5.80 9.48
CA VAL A 51 13.56 -5.88 9.15
C VAL A 51 13.72 -6.63 7.83
N GLY A 52 14.51 -6.06 6.91
CA GLY A 52 14.74 -6.64 5.60
C GLY A 52 13.47 -6.69 4.76
N SER A 53 12.59 -5.71 4.91
CA SER A 53 11.32 -5.70 4.20
C SER A 53 11.48 -5.23 2.75
N SER A 54 10.56 -5.65 1.89
CA SER A 54 10.45 -5.14 0.53
C SER A 54 9.00 -5.21 0.07
N ALA A 55 8.57 -4.19 -0.67
CA ALA A 55 7.21 -4.12 -1.19
C ALA A 55 7.14 -3.25 -2.46
N ASP A 56 6.08 -3.44 -3.22
CA ASP A 56 5.62 -2.51 -4.25
C ASP A 56 4.25 -1.96 -3.84
N GLY A 57 3.97 -0.71 -4.21
CA GLY A 57 2.71 -0.06 -3.86
C GLY A 57 2.22 0.97 -4.86
N ALA A 58 0.97 1.36 -4.65
CA ALA A 58 0.29 2.36 -5.45
C ALA A 58 -0.67 3.19 -4.60
N MET A 59 -0.63 4.51 -4.79
CA MET A 59 -1.62 5.43 -4.25
C MET A 59 -2.75 5.59 -5.27
N MET A 60 -3.97 5.26 -4.85
CA MET A 60 -5.20 5.34 -5.62
C MET A 60 -6.03 6.52 -5.12
N ARG A 61 -6.51 7.36 -6.05
CA ARG A 61 -7.37 8.51 -5.75
C ARG A 61 -8.79 8.24 -6.25
N GLY A 62 -9.77 8.42 -5.39
CA GLY A 62 -11.18 8.56 -5.74
C GLY A 62 -11.66 10.01 -5.60
N SER A 63 -12.97 10.24 -5.64
CA SER A 63 -13.55 11.59 -5.62
C SER A 63 -13.19 12.42 -4.38
N ASN A 64 -13.12 11.80 -3.20
CA ASN A 64 -12.81 12.46 -1.94
C ASN A 64 -11.99 11.58 -0.97
N SER A 65 -11.42 10.49 -1.47
CA SER A 65 -10.75 9.47 -0.68
C SER A 65 -9.50 8.98 -1.39
N TYR A 66 -8.59 8.42 -0.61
CA TYR A 66 -7.35 7.85 -1.08
C TYR A 66 -7.15 6.49 -0.45
N ILE A 67 -6.75 5.52 -1.25
CA ILE A 67 -6.34 4.18 -0.81
C ILE A 67 -4.88 4.00 -1.21
N GLU A 68 -4.05 3.57 -0.27
CA GLU A 68 -2.68 3.16 -0.55
C GLU A 68 -2.61 1.63 -0.52
N LEU A 69 -2.27 1.03 -1.64
CA LEU A 69 -2.16 -0.42 -1.81
C LEU A 69 -0.70 -0.85 -1.70
N TRP A 70 -0.44 -1.91 -0.92
CA TRP A 70 0.90 -2.48 -0.75
C TRP A 70 0.90 -3.98 -0.95
N GLN A 71 1.79 -4.48 -1.79
CA GLN A 71 2.13 -5.90 -1.88
C GLN A 71 3.54 -6.12 -1.32
N TYR A 72 3.61 -6.81 -0.19
CA TYR A 72 4.88 -7.19 0.43
C TYR A 72 5.48 -8.42 -0.25
N HIS A 73 6.77 -8.34 -0.55
CA HIS A 73 7.60 -9.45 -1.03
C HIS A 73 8.41 -10.07 0.11
N ALA A 74 8.77 -9.27 1.12
CA ALA A 74 9.42 -9.74 2.33
C ALA A 74 8.99 -8.88 3.55
N PRO A 75 8.78 -9.48 4.73
CA PRO A 75 8.69 -10.92 4.96
C PRO A 75 7.46 -11.51 4.26
N ALA A 76 7.50 -12.81 3.97
CA ALA A 76 6.32 -13.49 3.44
C ALA A 76 5.17 -13.41 4.45
N ARG A 77 3.95 -13.23 3.94
CA ARG A 77 2.73 -13.23 4.75
C ARG A 77 2.63 -14.54 5.54
N VAL A 78 2.26 -14.45 6.81
CA VAL A 78 1.97 -15.60 7.67
C VAL A 78 0.48 -15.60 8.00
N GLY A 79 -0.24 -16.68 7.63
CA GLY A 79 -1.67 -16.88 7.89
C GLY A 79 -2.47 -17.23 6.65
N ASP A 80 -3.69 -17.74 6.86
CA ASP A 80 -4.64 -18.07 5.79
C ASP A 80 -5.33 -16.81 5.24
N ASP A 81 -5.96 -16.92 4.06
CA ASP A 81 -6.91 -15.89 3.62
C ASP A 81 -8.05 -15.78 4.66
N PRO A 82 -8.53 -14.56 4.98
CA PRO A 82 -9.73 -14.41 5.80
C PRO A 82 -10.96 -15.07 5.14
#